data_AF-A0A9D5IGM2-F1
#
_entry.id   AF-A0A9D5IGM2-F1
#
_cell.length_a   1.000
_cell.length_b   1.000
_cell.length_c   1.000
_cell.angle_alpha   90.00
_cell.angle_beta   90.00
_cell.angle_gamma   90.00
#
_symmetry.space_group_name_H-M   'P 1'
#
loop_
_entity.id
_entity.type
_entity.pdbx_description
1 polymer ?
#
loop_
_entity_poly.entity_id
_entity_poly.type
_entity_poly.pdbx_seq_one_letter_code
_entity_poly.pdbx_strand_id
1 'polypeptide(L)'
;MHTIRLRGAWANTTTESTVRHSRNFGWLATLDPGDQLWLICTQIPGPCQVILNEVVVVTVPEAGPFAHEITGDVHTRNMVTFVVASPEPLGEVTLEVRSPLE
;
A
#
# COMPACT_ATOMS: atom_id res chain seq x y z
N MET A 1 3.04 1.50 18.28
CA MET A 1 2.83 1.84 16.86
C MET A 1 4.17 1.90 16.16
N HIS A 2 4.41 0.99 15.21
CA HIS A 2 5.66 0.92 14.42
C HIS A 2 5.34 1.30 12.97
N THR A 3 6.13 2.18 12.35
CA THR A 3 5.86 2.67 10.99
C THR A 3 7.08 2.49 10.10
N ILE A 4 6.87 1.91 8.92
CA ILE A 4 7.89 1.73 7.89
C ILE A 4 7.48 2.51 6.66
N ARG A 5 8.37 3.41 6.22
CA ARG A 5 8.14 4.20 5.02
C ARG A 5 8.62 3.46 3.78
N LEU A 6 7.75 3.31 2.79
CA LEU A 6 8.09 2.74 1.49
C LEU A 6 8.65 3.84 0.56
N ARG A 7 9.89 4.31 0.81
CA ARG A 7 10.58 5.37 0.01
C ARG A 7 11.49 4.88 -1.12
N GLY A 8 11.53 5.60 -2.24
CA GLY A 8 12.62 5.58 -3.23
C GLY A 8 12.72 4.42 -4.25
N ALA A 9 12.07 3.28 -4.04
CA ALA A 9 12.20 2.10 -4.90
C ALA A 9 10.87 1.67 -5.56
N TRP A 10 10.15 2.64 -6.14
CA TRP A 10 8.92 2.39 -6.88
C TRP A 10 9.23 2.21 -8.36
N ALA A 11 8.78 1.09 -8.92
CA ALA A 11 8.73 0.89 -10.36
C ALA A 11 7.44 1.52 -10.89
N ASN A 12 7.59 2.55 -11.73
CA ASN A 12 6.45 3.25 -12.33
C ASN A 12 6.33 2.85 -13.80
N THR A 13 5.14 2.46 -14.22
CA THR A 13 4.81 2.24 -15.64
C THR A 13 3.60 3.10 -15.99
N THR A 14 3.80 4.02 -16.91
CA THR A 14 2.74 4.90 -17.40
C THR A 14 2.09 4.29 -18.63
N THR A 15 0.76 4.28 -18.63
CA THR A 15 -0.10 4.01 -19.78
C THR A 15 -0.87 5.30 -20.11
N GLU A 16 -1.60 5.34 -21.23
CA GLU A 16 -2.23 6.57 -21.75
C GLU A 16 -3.06 7.36 -20.72
N SER A 17 -3.70 6.69 -19.75
CA SER A 17 -4.53 7.33 -18.72
C SER A 17 -4.28 6.83 -17.28
N THR A 18 -3.33 5.91 -17.10
CA THR A 18 -3.12 5.22 -15.82
C THR A 18 -1.64 5.10 -15.51
N VAL A 19 -1.26 5.36 -14.26
CA VAL A 19 0.09 5.10 -13.76
C VAL A 19 0.05 3.90 -12.82
N ARG A 20 0.90 2.92 -13.10
CA ARG A 20 1.11 1.76 -12.26
C ARG A 20 2.35 1.98 -11.40
N HIS A 21 2.18 2.11 -10.09
CA HIS A 21 3.26 2.23 -9.11
C HIS A 21 3.42 0.89 -8.38
N SER A 22 4.53 0.19 -8.60
CA SER A 22 4.77 -1.14 -8.02
C SER A 22 6.00 -1.12 -7.11
N ARG A 23 5.94 -1.85 -5.99
CA ARG A 23 7.08 -1.98 -5.08
C ARG A 23 7.06 -3.27 -4.28
N ASN A 24 8.25 -3.86 -4.16
CA ASN A 24 8.49 -4.96 -3.24
C ASN A 24 8.69 -4.47 -1.79
N PHE A 25 8.16 -5.23 -0.84
CA PHE A 25 8.46 -5.08 0.59
C PHE A 25 8.53 -6.45 1.27
N GLY A 26 9.36 -6.57 2.30
CA GLY A 26 9.47 -7.79 3.09
C GLY A 26 8.44 -7.84 4.21
N TRP A 27 8.21 -9.05 4.74
CA TRP A 27 7.45 -9.24 5.97
C TRP A 27 8.18 -8.65 7.17
N LEU A 28 7.42 -8.06 8.10
CA LEU A 28 7.91 -7.78 9.44
C LEU A 28 7.82 -9.06 10.26
N ALA A 29 8.95 -9.74 10.42
CA ALA A 29 9.03 -11.00 11.17
C ALA A 29 8.65 -10.90 12.67
N THR A 30 8.22 -9.73 13.14
CA THR A 30 8.01 -9.38 14.55
C THR A 30 6.61 -8.83 14.83
N LEU A 31 5.58 -9.24 14.08
CA LEU A 31 4.21 -8.94 14.50
C LEU A 31 3.85 -9.82 15.70
N ASP A 32 3.48 -9.19 16.81
CA ASP A 32 2.94 -9.90 17.96
C ASP A 32 1.55 -10.45 17.65
N PRO A 33 1.11 -11.53 18.32
CA PRO A 33 -0.26 -12.02 18.17
C PRO A 33 -1.29 -10.91 18.45
N GLY A 34 -2.11 -10.59 17.44
CA GLY A 34 -3.12 -9.53 17.53
C GLY A 34 -2.70 -8.20 16.89
N ASP A 35 -1.42 -8.01 16.56
CA ASP A 35 -0.98 -6.85 15.78
C ASP A 35 -1.65 -6.85 14.39
N GLN A 36 -2.06 -5.66 13.95
CA GLN A 36 -2.58 -5.42 12.62
C GLN A 36 -1.58 -4.62 11.78
N LEU A 37 -1.31 -5.10 10.57
CA LEU A 37 -0.53 -4.40 9.57
C LEU A 37 -1.44 -3.59 8.64
N TRP A 38 -1.17 -2.30 8.53
CA TRP A 38 -1.93 -1.35 7.72
C TRP A 38 -1.06 -0.79 6.61
N LEU A 39 -1.55 -0.82 5.37
CA LEU A 39 -1.02 -0.07 4.25
C LEU A 39 -1.66 1.31 4.22
N ILE A 40 -0.85 2.36 4.28
CA ILE A 40 -1.30 3.74 4.31
C ILE A 40 -0.68 4.48 3.12
N CYS A 41 -1.47 5.31 2.45
CA CYS A 41 -0.98 6.30 1.50
C CYS A 41 -1.55 7.66 1.90
N THR A 42 -0.67 8.66 2.09
CA THR A 42 -1.12 9.99 2.53
C THR A 42 -2.03 10.69 1.53
N GLN A 43 -1.90 10.34 0.24
CA GLN A 43 -2.72 10.89 -0.83
C GLN A 43 -2.67 9.99 -2.07
N ILE A 44 -3.81 9.50 -2.52
CA ILE A 44 -4.02 8.95 -3.86
C ILE A 44 -4.61 10.07 -4.73
N PRO A 45 -4.03 10.39 -5.90
CA PRO A 45 -4.45 11.56 -6.68
C PRO A 45 -5.65 11.31 -7.62
N GLY A 46 -6.32 10.16 -7.52
CA GLY A 46 -7.48 9.82 -8.34
C GLY A 46 -8.01 8.41 -8.06
N PRO A 47 -8.98 7.93 -8.86
CA PRO A 47 -9.46 6.56 -8.77
C PRO A 47 -8.30 5.57 -8.87
N CYS A 48 -8.26 4.56 -8.00
CA CYS A 48 -7.13 3.65 -7.87
C CYS A 48 -7.56 2.22 -7.56
N GLN A 49 -6.87 1.23 -8.13
CA GLN A 49 -6.89 -0.15 -7.65
C GLN A 49 -5.60 -0.44 -6.88
N VAL A 50 -5.74 -0.97 -5.67
CA VAL A 50 -4.59 -1.45 -4.89
C VAL A 50 -4.55 -2.96 -4.98
N ILE A 51 -3.42 -3.46 -5.46
CA ILE A 51 -3.14 -4.87 -5.70
C ILE A 51 -2.02 -5.26 -4.76
N LEU A 52 -2.23 -6.31 -3.96
CA LEU A 52 -1.23 -6.92 -3.11
C LEU A 52 -1.03 -8.35 -3.58
N ASN A 53 0.22 -8.72 -3.87
CA ASN A 53 0.57 -10.08 -4.29
C ASN A 53 -0.30 -10.59 -5.45
N GLU A 54 -0.52 -9.74 -6.45
CA GLU A 54 -1.34 -10.01 -7.65
C GLU A 54 -2.87 -10.10 -7.41
N VAL A 55 -3.32 -9.87 -6.19
CA VAL A 55 -4.74 -9.84 -5.81
C VAL A 55 -5.21 -8.41 -5.57
N VAL A 56 -6.34 -8.01 -6.15
CA VAL A 56 -6.97 -6.71 -5.84
C VAL A 56 -7.54 -6.78 -4.43
N VAL A 57 -6.97 -6.01 -3.51
CA VAL A 57 -7.42 -5.93 -2.11
C VAL A 57 -8.43 -4.81 -1.89
N VAL A 58 -8.34 -3.73 -2.67
CA VAL A 58 -9.29 -2.62 -2.58
C VAL A 58 -9.34 -1.77 -3.86
N THR A 59 -10.51 -1.23 -4.15
CA THR A 59 -10.72 -0.19 -5.16
C THR A 59 -11.11 1.10 -4.47
N VAL A 60 -10.35 2.17 -4.74
CA VAL A 60 -10.55 3.52 -4.21
C VAL A 60 -11.18 4.36 -5.32
N PRO A 61 -12.44 4.82 -5.18
CA PRO A 61 -13.15 5.48 -6.26
C PRO A 61 -12.76 6.95 -6.45
N GLU A 62 -12.18 7.59 -5.43
CA GLU A 62 -11.94 9.03 -5.39
C GLU A 62 -10.52 9.34 -4.87
N ALA A 63 -10.02 10.53 -5.18
CA ALA A 63 -8.75 11.01 -4.64
C ALA A 63 -8.83 11.24 -3.13
N GLY A 64 -7.74 11.03 -2.41
CA GLY A 64 -7.68 11.27 -0.98
C GLY A 64 -6.71 10.37 -0.22
N PRO A 65 -6.62 10.52 1.11
CA PRO A 65 -5.85 9.64 1.96
C PRO A 65 -6.44 8.22 1.94
N PHE A 66 -5.57 7.23 2.09
CA PHE A 66 -5.91 5.82 2.02
C PHE A 66 -5.29 5.07 3.20
N ALA A 67 -6.06 4.17 3.80
CA ALA A 67 -5.59 3.22 4.80
C ALA A 67 -6.37 1.91 4.65
N HIS A 68 -5.66 0.77 4.60
CA HIS A 68 -6.27 -0.55 4.52
C HIS A 68 -5.45 -1.56 5.32
N GLU A 69 -6.15 -2.40 6.07
CA GLU A 69 -5.57 -3.49 6.85
C GLU A 69 -5.21 -4.66 5.89
N ILE A 70 -4.02 -5.23 6.01
CA ILE A 70 -3.46 -6.22 5.07
C ILE A 70 -2.81 -7.42 5.78
N THR A 71 -3.03 -7.62 7.07
CA THR A 71 -2.37 -8.65 7.91
C THR A 71 -2.63 -10.07 7.39
N GLY A 72 -3.79 -10.32 6.79
CA GLY A 72 -4.16 -11.64 6.25
C GLY A 72 -3.57 -11.95 4.88
N ASP A 73 -3.14 -10.94 4.13
CA ASP A 73 -2.85 -11.03 2.68
C ASP A 73 -1.35 -11.03 2.33
N VAL A 74 -0.53 -11.11 3.36
CA VAL A 74 0.90 -10.82 3.35
C VAL A 74 1.71 -12.09 3.60
N HIS A 75 2.84 -12.17 2.91
CA HIS A 75 3.79 -13.27 2.92
C HIS A 75 5.18 -12.75 3.26
N THR A 76 6.18 -13.65 3.34
CA THR A 76 7.58 -13.28 3.58
C THR A 76 8.11 -12.23 2.60
N ARG A 77 7.63 -12.26 1.36
CA ARG A 77 7.93 -11.29 0.30
C ARG A 77 6.63 -10.83 -0.33
N ASN A 78 6.44 -9.53 -0.40
CA ASN A 78 5.22 -8.92 -0.91
C ASN A 78 5.51 -7.94 -2.03
N MET A 79 4.56 -7.79 -2.92
CA MET A 79 4.51 -6.71 -3.90
C MET A 79 3.21 -5.95 -3.71
N VAL A 80 3.31 -4.64 -3.49
CA VAL A 80 2.17 -3.73 -3.59
C VAL A 80 2.21 -3.02 -4.94
N THR A 81 1.06 -2.89 -5.57
CA THR A 81 0.86 -2.11 -6.79
C THR A 81 -0.35 -1.20 -6.64
N PHE A 82 -0.16 0.08 -6.92
CA PHE A 82 -1.25 1.05 -7.09
C PHE A 82 -1.43 1.31 -8.59
N VAL A 83 -2.63 1.09 -9.12
CA VAL A 83 -3.00 1.44 -10.49
C VAL A 83 -3.91 2.66 -10.40
N VAL A 84 -3.36 3.83 -10.70
CA VAL A 84 -4.00 5.13 -10.45
C VAL A 84 -4.41 5.77 -11.77
N ALA A 85 -5.67 6.15 -11.92
CA ALA A 85 -6.18 6.91 -13.06
C ALA A 85 -5.85 8.40 -12.94
N SER A 86 -4.57 8.72 -12.76
CA SER A 86 -4.03 10.08 -12.70
C SER A 86 -2.53 10.04 -13.00
N PRO A 87 -1.98 11.03 -13.72
CA PRO A 87 -0.54 11.14 -13.95
C PRO A 87 0.22 11.72 -12.75
N GLU A 88 -0.48 12.25 -11.74
CA GLU A 88 0.13 12.83 -10.56
C GLU A 88 0.80 11.76 -9.67
N PRO A 89 1.87 12.11 -8.93
CA PRO A 89 2.54 11.17 -8.05
C PRO A 89 1.67 10.78 -6.85
N LEU A 90 1.81 9.53 -6.39
CA LEU A 90 1.31 9.11 -5.09
C LEU A 90 1.94 9.91 -3.94
N GLY A 91 1.17 10.07 -2.86
CA GLY A 91 1.66 10.53 -1.57
C GLY A 91 2.62 9.52 -0.91
N GLU A 92 3.08 9.85 0.30
CA GLU A 92 3.95 8.94 1.06
C GLU A 92 3.17 7.65 1.37
N VAL A 93 3.75 6.51 0.98
CA VAL A 93 3.20 5.20 1.29
C VAL A 93 3.96 4.61 2.47
N THR A 94 3.25 4.16 3.49
CA THR A 94 3.80 3.55 4.70
C THR A 94 3.10 2.25 5.05
N LEU A 95 3.81 1.41 5.78
CA LEU A 95 3.25 0.28 6.51
C LEU A 95 3.21 0.66 7.99
N GLU A 96 2.09 0.46 8.65
CA GLU A 96 1.92 0.75 10.07
C GLU A 96 1.47 -0.50 10.82
N VAL A 97 2.18 -0.84 11.88
CA VAL A 97 1.78 -1.87 12.83
C VAL A 97 1.00 -1.21 13.95
N ARG A 98 -0.26 -1.62 14.10
CA ARG A 98 -1.18 -1.21 15.15
C ARG A 98 -1.41 -2.39 16.07
N SER A 99 -0.93 -2.27 17.30
CA SER A 99 -1.22 -3.23 18.35
C SER A 99 -2.64 -2.98 18.90
N PRO A 100 -3.35 -4.03 19.33
CA PRO A 100 -4.59 -3.84 20.06
C PRO A 100 -4.31 -2.97 21.29
N LEU A 101 -5.17 -1.98 21.54
CA LEU A 101 -5.10 -1.20 22.78
C LEU A 101 -5.22 -2.19 23.95
N GLU A 102 -4.24 -2.21 24.84
CA GLU A 102 -4.32 -2.90 26.13
C GLU A 102 -5.50 -2.38 26.98
#